data_AF-A0A1L9GT82-F1
#
_entry.id   AF-A0A1L9GT82-F1
#
_cell.length_a   1.000
_cell.length_b   1.000
_cell.length_c   1.000
_cell.angle_alpha   90.00
_cell.angle_beta   90.00
_cell.angle_gamma   90.00
#
_symmetry.space_group_name_H-M   'P 1'
#
loop_
_entity.id
_entity.type
_entity.pdbx_description
1 polymer ?
#
loop_
_entity_poly.entity_id
_entity_poly.type
_entity_poly.pdbx_seq_one_letter_code
_entity_poly.pdbx_strand_id
1 'polypeptide(L)'
;MAEKKQEKIIVTLDPSMEYARRLHYNEKHSGWSIFRAIYWSIYIFVFGVLLYTLVPAGMPVSAFFGLAIMVLAIFVIVYGFSTSLHLKLMKRYA
;
A
#
# COMPACT_ATOMS: atom_id res chain seq x y z
N MET A 1 26.88 41.31 -33.76
CA MET A 1 26.86 40.18 -32.82
C MET A 1 25.70 39.29 -33.22
N ALA A 2 25.98 38.09 -33.75
CA ALA A 2 24.94 37.16 -34.18
C ALA A 2 24.40 36.39 -32.96
N GLU A 3 23.12 36.60 -32.63
CA GLU A 3 22.43 35.83 -31.59
C GLU A 3 22.39 34.34 -31.98
N LYS A 4 23.05 33.50 -31.18
CA LYS A 4 22.90 32.04 -31.28
C LYS A 4 21.47 31.68 -30.89
N LYS A 5 20.65 31.33 -31.88
CA LYS A 5 19.37 30.63 -31.66
C LYS A 5 19.63 29.37 -30.83
N GLN A 6 19.16 29.38 -29.59
CA GLN A 6 19.15 28.17 -28.76
C GLN A 6 18.10 27.22 -29.35
N GLU A 7 18.55 26.08 -29.87
CA GLU A 7 17.66 25.01 -30.31
C GLU A 7 16.86 24.51 -29.10
N LYS A 8 15.55 24.76 -29.11
CA LYS A 8 14.63 24.20 -28.12
C LYS A 8 14.63 22.68 -28.30
N ILE A 9 15.30 21.96 -27.41
CA ILE A 9 15.22 20.51 -27.34
C ILE A 9 13.80 20.16 -26.90
N ILE A 10 12.96 19.72 -27.85
CA ILE A 10 11.64 19.19 -27.56
C ILE A 10 11.85 17.75 -27.10
N VAL A 11 11.92 17.55 -25.78
CA VAL A 11 11.93 16.20 -25.19
C VAL A 11 10.52 15.64 -25.29
N THR A 12 10.25 14.84 -26.32
CA THR A 12 9.03 14.04 -26.40
C THR A 12 9.12 12.93 -25.37
N LEU A 13 8.47 13.11 -24.23
CA LEU A 13 8.30 12.07 -23.22
C LEU A 13 7.29 11.06 -23.77
N ASP A 14 7.75 9.87 -24.10
CA ASP A 14 6.87 8.75 -24.45
C ASP A 14 6.12 8.30 -23.17
N PRO A 15 4.77 8.43 -23.13
CA PRO A 15 3.99 8.05 -21.95
C PRO A 15 4.19 6.59 -21.52
N SER A 16 4.48 5.70 -22.48
CA SER A 16 4.69 4.27 -22.22
C SER A 16 5.99 4.02 -21.46
N MET A 17 7.06 4.72 -21.82
CA MET A 17 8.37 4.63 -21.18
C MET A 17 8.34 5.21 -19.75
N GLU A 18 7.60 6.28 -19.53
CA GLU A 18 7.37 6.80 -18.17
C GLU A 18 6.59 5.81 -17.31
N TYR A 19 5.53 5.20 -17.86
CA TYR A 19 4.71 4.23 -17.16
C TYR A 19 5.54 3.00 -16.74
N ALA A 20 6.35 2.45 -17.66
CA ALA A 20 7.24 1.32 -17.38
C ALA A 20 8.24 1.63 -16.26
N ARG A 21 8.84 2.84 -16.25
CA ARG A 21 9.74 3.28 -15.18
C ARG A 21 9.03 3.36 -13.83
N ARG A 22 7.84 3.96 -13.77
CA ARG A 22 7.04 4.05 -12.54
C ARG A 22 6.64 2.67 -12.03
N LEU A 23 6.24 1.78 -12.93
CA LEU A 23 5.83 0.42 -12.60
C LEU A 23 6.98 -0.39 -12.00
N HIS A 24 8.17 -0.31 -12.59
CA HIS A 24 9.38 -0.94 -12.06
C HIS A 24 9.73 -0.43 -10.66
N TYR A 25 9.65 0.89 -10.44
CA TYR A 25 9.91 1.50 -9.13
C TYR A 25 8.89 1.04 -8.07
N ASN A 26 7.61 1.04 -8.43
CA ASN A 26 6.52 0.66 -7.53
C ASN A 26 6.57 -0.83 -7.17
N GLU A 27 6.90 -1.71 -8.11
CA GLU A 27 7.09 -3.13 -7.85
C GLU A 27 8.25 -3.36 -6.87
N LYS A 28 9.39 -2.70 -7.08
CA LYS A 28 10.55 -2.80 -6.16
C LYS A 28 10.20 -2.35 -4.74
N HIS A 29 9.36 -1.34 -4.60
CA HIS A 29 8.86 -0.85 -3.30
C HIS A 29 7.64 -1.63 -2.76
N SER A 30 7.01 -2.48 -3.58
CA SER A 30 5.81 -3.23 -3.17
C SER A 30 6.08 -4.19 -2.01
N GLY A 31 7.30 -4.76 -1.93
CA GLY A 31 7.70 -5.62 -0.80
C GLY A 31 7.72 -4.86 0.52
N TRP A 32 8.20 -3.61 0.50
CA TRP A 32 8.16 -2.72 1.67
C TRP A 32 6.72 -2.37 2.06
N SER A 33 5.84 -2.17 1.07
CA SER A 33 4.42 -1.92 1.31
C SER A 33 3.73 -3.11 1.99
N ILE A 34 4.00 -4.35 1.54
CA ILE A 34 3.48 -5.55 2.20
C ILE A 34 4.01 -5.66 3.62
N PHE A 35 5.32 -5.51 3.82
CA PHE A 35 5.94 -5.60 5.14
C PHE A 35 5.31 -4.60 6.11
N ARG A 36 5.17 -3.34 5.69
CA ARG A 36 4.53 -2.29 6.49
C ARG A 36 3.08 -2.65 6.81
N ALA A 37 2.30 -3.13 5.84
CA ALA A 37 0.91 -3.52 6.05
C ALA A 37 0.79 -4.66 7.08
N ILE A 38 1.62 -5.70 6.96
CA ILE A 38 1.64 -6.84 7.90
C ILE A 38 2.06 -6.37 9.30
N TYR A 39 3.16 -5.60 9.38
CA TYR A 39 3.68 -5.08 10.65
C TYR A 39 2.59 -4.33 11.42
N TRP A 40 1.98 -3.31 10.80
CA TRP A 40 0.92 -2.52 11.44
C TRP A 40 -0.34 -3.34 11.73
N SER A 41 -0.71 -4.26 10.84
CA SER A 41 -1.86 -5.12 11.06
C SER A 41 -1.71 -5.98 12.31
N ILE A 42 -0.50 -6.46 12.63
CA ILE A 42 -0.27 -7.26 13.84
C ILE A 42 -0.53 -6.42 15.09
N TYR A 43 -0.05 -5.17 15.13
CA TYR A 43 -0.32 -4.28 16.26
C TYR A 43 -1.82 -3.97 16.42
N ILE A 44 -2.50 -3.69 15.31
CA ILE A 44 -3.94 -3.43 15.30
C ILE A 44 -4.71 -4.67 15.78
N PHE A 45 -4.30 -5.86 15.34
CA PHE A 45 -4.93 -7.11 15.75
C PHE A 45 -4.76 -7.37 17.24
N VAL A 46 -3.54 -7.23 17.77
CA VAL A 46 -3.25 -7.37 19.21
C VAL A 46 -4.07 -6.37 20.02
N PHE A 47 -4.17 -5.12 19.56
CA PHE A 47 -4.99 -4.10 20.20
C PHE A 47 -6.48 -4.47 20.22
N GLY A 48 -7.01 -5.01 19.11
CA GLY A 48 -8.38 -5.52 19.05
C GLY A 48 -8.64 -6.68 20.02
N VAL A 49 -7.69 -7.61 20.15
CA VAL A 49 -7.75 -8.73 21.11
C VAL A 49 -7.74 -8.22 22.56
N LEU A 50 -6.90 -7.24 22.86
CA LEU A 50 -6.86 -6.63 24.20
C LEU A 50 -8.20 -5.97 24.53
N LEU A 51 -8.77 -5.21 23.60
CA LEU A 51 -10.11 -4.62 23.76
C LEU A 51 -11.21 -5.66 23.93
N TYR A 52 -11.09 -6.82 23.27
CA TYR A 52 -12.08 -7.88 23.41
C TYR A 52 -11.98 -8.62 24.75
N THR A 53 -10.77 -8.88 25.24
CA THR A 53 -10.53 -9.76 26.39
C THR A 53 -10.45 -9.05 27.75
N LEU A 54 -9.98 -7.80 27.80
CA LEU A 54 -9.79 -7.05 29.05
C LEU A 54 -11.00 -6.23 29.47
N VAL A 55 -12.05 -6.18 28.64
CA VAL A 55 -13.24 -5.39 28.95
C VAL A 55 -14.15 -6.17 29.90
N PRO A 56 -14.58 -5.56 31.04
CA PRO A 56 -15.49 -6.19 31.98
C PRO A 56 -16.81 -6.63 31.33
N ALA A 57 -17.35 -7.76 31.80
CA ALA A 57 -18.67 -8.25 31.42
C ALA A 57 -19.73 -7.20 31.78
N GLY A 58 -20.21 -6.46 30.77
CA GLY A 58 -21.13 -5.33 30.95
C GLY A 58 -20.96 -4.20 29.93
N MET A 59 -19.84 -4.15 29.21
CA MET A 59 -19.61 -3.18 28.12
C MET A 59 -19.58 -3.85 26.74
N PRO A 60 -20.76 -4.21 26.17
CA PRO A 60 -20.84 -4.93 24.90
C PRO A 60 -20.30 -4.13 23.70
N VAL A 61 -20.33 -2.80 23.78
CA VAL A 61 -19.84 -1.90 22.72
C VAL A 61 -18.33 -2.08 22.53
N SER A 62 -17.55 -2.14 23.61
CA SER A 62 -16.10 -2.25 23.53
C SER A 62 -15.66 -3.62 22.97
N ALA A 63 -16.36 -4.69 23.30
CA ALA A 63 -16.13 -6.02 22.73
C ALA A 63 -16.46 -6.04 21.22
N PHE A 64 -17.54 -5.39 20.80
CA PHE A 64 -17.86 -5.21 19.38
C PHE A 64 -16.76 -4.43 18.63
N PHE A 65 -16.27 -3.33 19.22
CA PHE A 65 -15.15 -2.58 18.65
C PHE A 65 -13.86 -3.40 18.56
N GLY A 66 -13.56 -4.23 19.56
CA GLY A 66 -12.43 -5.16 19.54
C GLY A 66 -12.52 -6.12 18.34
N LEU A 67 -13.68 -6.76 18.13
CA LEU A 67 -13.92 -7.63 16.98
C LEU A 67 -13.83 -6.89 15.64
N ALA A 68 -14.40 -5.68 15.54
CA ALA A 68 -14.34 -4.87 14.32
C ALA A 68 -12.90 -4.51 13.95
N ILE A 69 -12.06 -4.17 14.94
CA ILE A 69 -10.64 -3.87 14.76
C ILE A 69 -9.87 -5.12 14.33
N MET A 70 -10.18 -6.28 14.91
CA MET A 70 -9.57 -7.56 14.50
C MET A 70 -9.89 -7.88 13.04
N VAL A 71 -11.14 -7.69 12.61
CA VAL A 71 -11.55 -7.88 11.21
C VAL A 71 -10.85 -6.88 10.29
N LEU A 72 -10.76 -5.60 10.69
CA LEU A 72 -10.06 -4.57 9.94
C LEU A 72 -8.58 -4.93 9.71
N ALA A 73 -7.90 -5.46 10.72
CA ALA A 73 -6.52 -5.91 10.60
C ALA A 73 -6.36 -6.96 9.49
N ILE A 74 -7.25 -7.96 9.45
CA ILE A 74 -7.26 -8.98 8.40
C ILE A 74 -7.42 -8.33 7.01
N PHE A 75 -8.33 -7.36 6.86
CA PHE A 75 -8.50 -6.63 5.60
C PHE A 75 -7.24 -5.85 5.18
N VAL A 76 -6.52 -5.24 6.12
CA VAL A 76 -5.26 -4.53 5.82
C VAL A 76 -4.21 -5.48 5.26
N ILE A 77 -4.12 -6.70 5.78
CA ILE A 77 -3.22 -7.74 5.27
C ILE A 77 -3.60 -8.10 3.83
N VAL A 78 -4.88 -8.43 3.59
CA VAL A 78 -5.38 -8.81 2.26
C VAL A 78 -5.14 -7.69 1.25
N TYR A 79 -5.38 -6.43 1.64
CA TYR A 79 -5.13 -5.27 0.80
C TYR A 79 -3.65 -5.13 0.43
N GLY A 80 -2.74 -5.29 1.40
CA GLY A 80 -1.29 -5.25 1.17
C GLY A 80 -0.81 -6.33 0.20
N PHE A 81 -1.32 -7.56 0.34
CA PHE A 81 -1.01 -8.64 -0.60
C PHE A 81 -1.58 -8.37 -2.01
N SER A 82 -2.82 -7.92 -2.08
CA SER A 82 -3.51 -7.66 -3.36
C SER A 82 -2.81 -6.56 -4.17
N THR A 83 -2.38 -5.48 -3.52
CA THR A 83 -1.66 -4.38 -4.19
C THR A 83 -0.30 -4.83 -4.74
N SER A 84 0.47 -5.63 -4.00
CA SER A 84 1.73 -6.16 -4.54
C SER A 84 1.52 -7.15 -5.67
N LEU A 85 0.53 -8.04 -5.56
CA LEU A 85 0.16 -8.95 -6.66
C LEU A 85 -0.25 -8.17 -7.91
N HIS A 86 -1.05 -7.12 -7.75
CA HIS A 86 -1.49 -6.27 -8.84
C HIS A 86 -0.31 -5.60 -9.56
N LEU A 87 0.65 -5.04 -8.81
CA LEU A 87 1.86 -4.44 -9.38
C LEU A 87 2.75 -5.46 -10.11
N LYS A 88 2.91 -6.67 -9.56
CA LYS A 88 3.65 -7.77 -10.20
C LYS A 88 2.98 -8.23 -11.49
N LEU A 89 1.66 -8.37 -11.48
CA LEU A 89 0.87 -8.76 -12.66
C LEU A 89 0.98 -7.70 -13.75
N MET A 90 0.80 -6.42 -13.40
CA MET A 90 0.96 -5.34 -14.37
C MET A 90 2.33 -5.37 -15.05
N LYS A 91 3.43 -5.59 -14.32
CA LYS A 91 4.75 -5.64 -14.95
C LYS A 91 4.94 -6.84 -15.87
N ARG A 92 4.30 -7.97 -15.57
CA ARG A 92 4.40 -9.18 -16.39
C ARG A 92 3.63 -9.06 -17.70
N TYR A 93 2.56 -8.27 -17.71
CA TYR A 93 1.61 -8.18 -18.83
C TYR A 93 1.54 -6.79 -19.49
N ALA A 94 2.32 -5.81 -19.05
CA ALA A 94 2.50 -4.49 -19.69
C ALA A 94 3.76 -4.50 -20.56
#